data_AF-A0A285Z385-F1
#
_entry.id   AF-A0A285Z385-F1
#
_cell.length_a   1.000
_cell.length_b   1.000
_cell.length_c   1.000
_cell.angle_alpha   90.00
_cell.angle_beta   90.00
_cell.angle_gamma   90.00
#
_symmetry.space_group_name_H-M   'P 1'
#
loop_
_entity.id
_entity.type
_entity.pdbx_description
1 polymer ?
#
loop_
_entity_poly.entity_id
_entity_poly.type
_entity_poly.pdbx_seq_one_letter_code
_entity_poly.pdbx_strand_id
1 'polypeptide(L)'
;MAETQTVEATERRVTDGAGREWMAVAAESTVAHLKKGAVLAFRPADEADAEPIRTAVEFNSAAAADFAIRTMSDKELRRRLAWAKTDAGIR
;
A
#
# COMPACT_ATOMS: atom_id res chain seq x y z
N MET A 1 -17.71 -21.12 -15.57
CA MET A 1 -17.02 -19.86 -15.91
C MET A 1 -16.94 -19.08 -14.60
N ALA A 2 -15.81 -19.11 -13.91
CA ALA A 2 -15.67 -18.35 -12.66
C ALA A 2 -15.56 -16.87 -13.04
N GLU A 3 -16.55 -16.07 -12.63
CA GLU A 3 -16.50 -14.62 -12.81
C GLU A 3 -15.31 -14.09 -12.01
N THR A 4 -14.32 -13.54 -12.71
CA THR A 4 -13.25 -12.79 -12.09
C THR A 4 -13.91 -11.57 -11.44
N GLN A 5 -14.21 -11.65 -10.15
CA GLN A 5 -14.54 -10.47 -9.36
C GLN A 5 -13.33 -9.55 -9.43
N THR A 6 -13.44 -8.48 -10.22
CA THR A 6 -12.56 -7.34 -10.14
C THR A 6 -12.84 -6.71 -8.77
N VAL A 7 -12.12 -7.17 -7.75
CA VAL A 7 -12.08 -6.48 -6.46
C VAL A 7 -11.44 -5.14 -6.79
N GLU A 8 -12.21 -4.05 -6.73
CA GLU A 8 -11.63 -2.72 -6.92
C GLU A 8 -10.47 -2.56 -5.94
N ALA A 9 -9.30 -2.16 -6.47
CA ALA A 9 -8.10 -1.93 -5.69
C ALA A 9 -8.46 -1.01 -4.53
N THR A 10 -8.29 -1.48 -3.30
CA THR A 10 -8.75 -0.72 -2.15
C THR A 10 -7.72 0.33 -1.80
N GLU A 11 -8.06 1.59 -2.08
CA GLU A 11 -7.25 2.73 -1.66
C GLU A 11 -7.77 3.29 -0.34
N ARG A 12 -6.88 3.53 0.62
CA ARG A 12 -7.25 4.12 1.91
C ARG A 12 -6.44 5.36 2.22
N ARG A 13 -7.13 6.45 2.55
CA ARG A 13 -6.49 7.70 3.00
C ARG A 13 -5.83 7.55 4.36
N VAL A 14 -4.63 8.10 4.47
CA VAL A 14 -3.81 8.16 5.69
C VAL A 14 -3.16 9.54 5.76
N THR A 15 -3.37 10.25 6.86
CA THR A 15 -2.69 11.52 7.13
C THR A 15 -1.39 11.27 7.90
N ASP A 16 -0.28 11.82 7.41
CA ASP A 16 1.03 11.73 8.07
C ASP A 16 1.17 12.71 9.25
N GLY A 17 2.31 12.66 9.95
CA GLY A 17 2.57 13.53 11.10
C GLY A 17 2.72 15.02 10.77
N ALA A 18 2.89 15.37 9.49
CA ALA A 18 2.95 16.74 9.00
C ALA A 18 1.60 17.25 8.47
N GLY A 19 0.55 16.43 8.55
CA GLY A 19 -0.78 16.76 8.03
C GLY A 19 -0.96 16.50 6.53
N ARG A 20 0.01 15.87 5.85
CA ARG A 20 -0.11 15.53 4.42
C ARG A 20 -0.93 14.26 4.24
N GLU A 21 -1.78 14.24 3.22
CA GLU A 21 -2.60 13.08 2.89
C GLU A 21 -1.90 12.13 1.92
N TRP A 22 -1.97 10.85 2.23
CA TRP A 22 -1.41 9.75 1.44
C TRP A 22 -2.48 8.69 1.20
N MET A 23 -2.39 7.98 0.07
CA MET A 23 -3.18 6.80 -0.22
C MET A 23 -2.33 5.56 0.05
N ALA A 24 -2.80 4.69 0.95
CA ALA A 24 -2.32 3.33 1.07
C ALA A 24 -2.93 2.50 -0.07
N VAL A 25 -2.07 1.82 -0.83
CA VAL A 25 -2.44 1.03 -2.02
C VAL A 25 -1.70 -0.29 -2.03
N ALA A 26 -2.29 -1.31 -2.67
CA ALA A 26 -1.60 -2.54 -3.00
C ALA A 26 -0.79 -2.33 -4.29
N ALA A 27 0.52 -2.51 -4.23
CA ALA A 27 1.38 -2.46 -5.41
C ALA A 27 1.81 -3.89 -5.78
N GLU A 28 1.54 -4.31 -7.02
CA GLU A 28 1.99 -5.62 -7.50
C GLU A 28 3.51 -5.75 -7.36
N SER A 29 3.95 -6.93 -6.93
CA SER A 29 5.36 -7.22 -6.72
C SER A 29 5.66 -8.71 -6.97
N THR A 30 6.95 -9.00 -7.10
CA THR A 30 7.46 -10.37 -7.01
C THR A 30 7.95 -10.59 -5.58
N VAL A 31 7.30 -11.51 -4.87
CA VAL A 31 7.62 -11.85 -3.47
C VAL A 31 8.43 -13.14 -3.40
N ALA A 32 8.73 -13.62 -2.19
CA ALA A 32 9.51 -14.84 -1.94
C ALA A 32 9.24 -15.99 -2.94
N HIS A 33 10.33 -16.61 -3.40
CA HIS A 33 10.33 -17.66 -4.44
C HIS A 33 9.81 -17.22 -5.81
N LEU A 34 10.02 -15.95 -6.17
CA LEU A 34 9.63 -15.38 -7.47
C LEU A 34 8.12 -15.49 -7.76
N LYS A 35 7.32 -15.56 -6.69
CA LYS A 35 5.87 -15.66 -6.82
C LYS A 35 5.28 -14.27 -7.07
N LYS A 36 4.23 -14.22 -7.89
CA LYS A 36 3.39 -13.02 -7.98
C LYS A 36 2.77 -12.76 -6.62
N GLY A 37 2.90 -11.53 -6.15
CA GLY A 37 2.35 -11.07 -4.89
C GLY A 37 2.11 -9.57 -4.95
N ALA A 38 2.08 -8.93 -3.79
CA ALA A 38 1.96 -7.49 -3.68
C ALA A 38 2.72 -6.99 -2.45
N VAL A 39 2.96 -5.69 -2.42
CA VAL A 39 3.45 -4.99 -1.23
C VAL A 39 2.47 -3.91 -0.84
N LEU A 40 2.45 -3.57 0.45
CA LEU A 40 1.86 -2.31 0.89
C LEU A 40 2.71 -1.17 0.33
N ALA A 41 2.08 -0.20 -0.31
CA ALA A 41 2.73 1.01 -0.80
C ALA A 41 1.91 2.26 -0.46
N PHE A 42 2.53 3.43 -0.59
CA PHE A 42 1.88 4.71 -0.36
C PHE A 42 2.16 5.66 -1.52
N ARG A 43 1.18 6.46 -1.91
CA ARG A 43 1.36 7.58 -2.85
C ARG A 43 0.70 8.85 -2.29
N PRO A 44 1.12 10.05 -2.68
CA PRO A 44 0.41 11.28 -2.33
C PRO A 44 -1.06 11.20 -2.77
N ALA A 45 -1.98 11.74 -1.96
CA ALA A 45 -3.42 11.67 -2.26
C ALA A 45 -3.85 12.65 -3.37
N ASP A 46 -3.07 13.70 -3.59
CA ASP A 46 -3.25 14.73 -4.62
C ASP A 46 -2.59 14.37 -5.96
N GLU A 47 -1.71 13.36 -5.99
CA GLU A 47 -1.01 12.91 -7.20
C GLU A 47 -1.31 11.43 -7.48
N ALA A 48 -2.36 11.16 -8.27
CA ALA A 48 -2.78 9.79 -8.60
C ALA A 48 -1.72 8.99 -9.38
N ASP A 49 -0.98 9.68 -10.26
CA ASP A 49 0.03 9.08 -11.14
C ASP A 49 1.43 9.03 -10.51
N ALA A 50 1.59 9.47 -9.25
CA ALA A 50 2.87 9.40 -8.56
C ALA A 50 3.28 7.95 -8.32
N GLU A 51 4.55 7.62 -8.62
CA GLU A 51 5.10 6.29 -8.34
C GLU A 51 5.00 6.01 -6.82
N PRO A 52 4.30 4.93 -6.41
CA PRO A 52 4.13 4.64 -4.99
C PRO A 52 5.45 4.30 -4.30
N ILE A 53 5.66 4.84 -3.10
CA ILE A 53 6.72 4.39 -2.21
C ILE A 53 6.36 3.00 -1.66
N ARG A 54 7.15 2.00 -2.05
CA ARG A 54 6.93 0.60 -1.67
C ARG A 54 7.49 0.34 -0.27
N THR A 55 6.77 -0.43 0.54
CA THR A 55 7.27 -0.92 1.84
C THR A 55 7.88 -2.30 1.72
N ALA A 56 8.61 -2.75 2.75
CA ALA A 56 9.09 -4.14 2.88
C ALA A 56 8.00 -5.16 3.26
N VAL A 57 6.73 -4.76 3.27
CA VAL A 57 5.62 -5.59 3.75
C VAL A 57 5.04 -6.35 2.58
N GLU A 58 5.43 -7.61 2.46
CA GLU A 58 5.03 -8.48 1.37
C GLU A 58 3.76 -9.27 1.67
N PHE A 59 2.95 -9.47 0.62
CA PHE A 59 1.75 -10.28 0.60
C PHE A 59 1.82 -11.27 -0.56
N ASN A 60 1.30 -12.47 -0.36
CA ASN A 60 1.28 -13.51 -1.39
C ASN A 60 0.33 -13.22 -2.57
N SER A 61 -0.46 -12.14 -2.50
CA SER A 61 -1.42 -11.72 -3.53
C SER A 61 -1.83 -10.26 -3.33
N ALA A 62 -2.29 -9.61 -4.39
CA ALA A 62 -2.90 -8.27 -4.32
C ALA A 62 -4.13 -8.25 -3.40
N ALA A 63 -5.01 -9.26 -3.52
CA ALA A 63 -6.19 -9.38 -2.66
C ALA A 63 -5.86 -9.45 -1.16
N ALA A 64 -4.75 -10.10 -0.78
CA ALA A 64 -4.30 -10.11 0.61
C ALA A 64 -3.78 -8.74 1.07
N ALA A 65 -3.08 -8.01 0.20
CA ALA A 65 -2.65 -6.64 0.48
C ALA A 65 -3.85 -5.69 0.63
N ASP A 66 -4.83 -5.76 -0.28
CA ASP A 66 -6.08 -4.98 -0.21
C ASP A 66 -6.85 -5.27 1.09
N PHE A 67 -7.00 -6.55 1.44
CA PHE A 67 -7.63 -6.94 2.69
C PHE A 67 -6.89 -6.34 3.89
N ALA A 68 -5.56 -6.42 3.91
CA ALA A 68 -4.76 -5.86 5.00
C ALA A 68 -4.91 -4.33 5.09
N ILE A 69 -4.92 -3.61 3.97
CA ILE A 69 -5.15 -2.14 3.93
C ILE A 69 -6.51 -1.79 4.52
N ARG A 70 -7.54 -2.58 4.21
CA ARG A 70 -8.90 -2.39 4.75
C ARG A 70 -8.99 -2.61 6.25
N THR A 71 -8.30 -3.63 6.77
CA THR A 71 -8.47 -4.07 8.16
C THR A 71 -7.43 -3.49 9.13
N MET A 72 -6.29 -2.99 8.65
CA MET A 72 -5.29 -2.37 9.51
C MET A 72 -5.87 -1.18 10.28
N SER A 73 -5.36 -0.93 11.49
CA SER A 73 -5.70 0.30 12.20
C SER A 73 -5.04 1.51 11.55
N ASP A 74 -5.63 2.69 11.70
CA ASP A 74 -5.02 3.96 11.26
C ASP A 74 -3.62 4.16 11.86
N LYS A 75 -3.45 3.77 13.13
CA LYS A 75 -2.16 3.86 13.84
C LYS A 75 -1.08 3.03 13.15
N GLU A 76 -1.40 1.81 12.74
CA GLU A 76 -0.44 0.95 12.06
C GLU A 76 -0.15 1.47 10.64
N LEU A 77 -1.17 1.92 9.90
CA LEU A 77 -0.95 2.53 8.57
C LEU A 77 -0.05 3.77 8.64
N ARG A 78 -0.28 4.66 9.60
CA ARG A 78 0.60 5.83 9.83
C ARG A 78 2.02 5.43 10.17
N ARG A 79 2.20 4.38 10.97
CA ARG A 79 3.53 3.85 11.32
C ARG A 79 4.25 3.29 10.10
N ARG A 80 3.56 2.50 9.27
CA ARG A 80 4.11 1.97 8.01
C ARG A 80 4.46 3.08 7.03
N LEU A 81 3.62 4.11 6.92
CA LEU A 81 3.90 5.28 6.11
C LEU A 81 5.17 6.02 6.59
N ALA A 82 5.32 6.21 7.90
CA ALA A 82 6.50 6.87 8.46
C ALA A 82 7.81 6.12 8.12
N TRP A 83 7.79 4.79 8.19
CA TRP A 83 8.93 3.96 7.80
C TRP A 83 9.18 4.03 6.29
N ALA A 84 8.15 3.88 5.47
CA ALA A 84 8.27 3.97 4.01
C ALA A 84 8.86 5.31 3.56
N LYS A 85 8.41 6.42 4.16
CA LYS A 85 8.97 7.75 3.91
C LYS A 85 10.45 7.82 4.31
N THR A 86 10.80 7.26 5.47
CA THR A 86 12.19 7.21 5.96
C THR A 86 13.09 6.45 4.98
N ASP A 87 12.66 5.27 4.54
CA ASP A 87 13.40 4.43 3.59
C ASP A 87 13.55 5.12 2.22
N ALA A 88 12.53 5.88 1.80
CA ALA A 88 12.54 6.69 0.58
C ALA A 88 13.29 8.03 0.71
N GLY A 89 13.81 8.39 1.90
CA GLY A 89 14.49 9.66 2.14
C GLY A 89 13.57 10.90 2.17
N ILE A 90 12.26 10.70 2.37
CA ILE A 90 11.24 11.75 2.41
C ILE A 90 11.04 12.20 3.86
N ARG A 91 11.20 13.50 4.13
CA ARG A 91 10.88 14.14 5.42
C ARG A 91 9.43 14.63 5.44
#